data_AF-A0A933CI44-F1
#
_entry.id   AF-A0A933CI44-F1
#
_cell.length_a   1.000
_cell.length_b   1.000
_cell.length_c   1.000
_cell.angle_alpha   90.00
_cell.angle_beta   90.00
_cell.angle_gamma   90.00
#
_symmetry.space_group_name_H-M   'P 1'
#
loop_
_entity.id
_entity.type
_entity.pdbx_description
1 polymer ?
#
loop_
_entity_poly.entity_id
_entity_poly.type
_entity_poly.pdbx_seq_one_letter_code
_entity_poly.pdbx_strand_id
1 'polypeptide(L)'
;MTRPEKIPVKYSEDLAQFADLRPVVRQPMTLEELVGLVLATAGKHPGRVRELLRSGTCVYNIYRYWWESFEIDDFTLDAVLARFPDPNPAQPFRGAYCLWARLADATEPKPHTVTFEKPEAEPRRWFRRQSFWDFLLDLASAKQPAYLDYSYYHRADLYRAALNDLDRTLLRHHCARLASRALQRRLASRADWAWLELACSR
;
A
#
# COMPACT_ATOMS: atom_id res chain seq x y z
N MET A 1 -7.60 11.33 -32.15
CA MET A 1 -8.60 10.25 -32.29
C MET A 1 -9.51 10.28 -31.09
N THR A 2 -10.83 10.17 -31.29
CA THR A 2 -11.85 10.20 -30.23
C THR A 2 -11.75 8.96 -29.37
N ARG A 3 -11.31 9.14 -28.12
CA ARG A 3 -11.23 8.05 -27.15
C ARG A 3 -12.63 7.61 -26.73
N PRO A 4 -12.91 6.30 -26.58
CA PRO A 4 -14.17 5.86 -26.01
C PRO A 4 -14.35 6.43 -24.60
N GLU A 5 -15.52 7.04 -24.34
CA GLU A 5 -15.90 7.59 -23.04
C GLU A 5 -15.88 6.52 -21.93
N LYS A 6 -16.12 5.25 -22.32
CA LYS A 6 -16.05 4.08 -21.46
C LYS A 6 -15.27 2.96 -22.14
N ILE A 7 -14.25 2.47 -21.44
CA ILE A 7 -13.38 1.37 -21.84
C ILE A 7 -13.95 0.09 -21.22
N PRO A 8 -14.32 -0.93 -22.01
CA PRO A 8 -14.78 -2.20 -21.47
C PRO A 8 -13.61 -2.92 -20.76
N VAL A 9 -13.71 -3.06 -19.45
CA VAL A 9 -12.73 -3.82 -18.65
C VAL A 9 -13.36 -5.12 -18.18
N LYS A 10 -12.58 -6.20 -18.21
CA LYS A 10 -12.95 -7.50 -17.67
C LYS A 10 -12.03 -7.83 -16.51
N TYR A 11 -12.50 -8.55 -15.50
CA TYR A 11 -11.62 -9.07 -14.48
C TYR A 11 -12.09 -10.40 -13.89
N SER A 12 -11.15 -11.14 -13.33
CA SER A 12 -11.34 -12.42 -12.63
C SER A 12 -10.28 -12.55 -11.54
N GLU A 13 -10.56 -13.36 -10.53
CA GLU A 13 -9.54 -13.72 -9.53
C GLU A 13 -8.37 -14.46 -10.19
N ASP A 14 -7.15 -14.06 -9.85
CA ASP A 14 -5.86 -14.59 -10.25
C ASP A 14 -5.31 -15.46 -9.12
N LEU A 15 -5.91 -16.64 -8.94
CA LEU A 15 -5.47 -17.66 -7.99
C LEU A 15 -4.90 -18.85 -8.76
N ALA A 16 -3.65 -19.21 -8.47
CA ALA A 16 -2.88 -20.23 -9.17
C ALA A 16 -3.29 -21.69 -8.88
N GLN A 17 -4.54 -21.95 -8.44
CA GLN A 17 -4.98 -23.28 -8.04
C GLN A 17 -6.35 -23.65 -8.64
N PHE A 18 -6.32 -24.71 -9.45
CA PHE A 18 -7.41 -25.56 -9.98
C PHE A 18 -8.43 -24.96 -10.96
N ALA A 19 -8.90 -25.86 -11.82
CA ALA A 19 -9.72 -25.69 -13.01
C ALA A 19 -11.18 -25.29 -12.74
N ASP A 20 -11.40 -24.30 -11.87
CA ASP A 20 -12.72 -23.69 -11.71
C ASP A 20 -12.87 -22.51 -12.68
N LEU A 21 -13.91 -22.57 -13.51
CA LEU A 21 -14.33 -21.45 -14.36
C LEU A 21 -14.86 -20.34 -13.47
N ARG A 22 -13.97 -19.40 -13.10
CA ARG A 22 -14.31 -18.22 -12.30
C ARG A 22 -15.21 -17.27 -13.10
N PRO A 23 -16.17 -16.61 -12.45
CA PRO A 23 -17.01 -15.63 -13.13
C PRO A 23 -16.15 -14.45 -13.59
N VAL A 24 -16.11 -14.24 -14.91
CA VAL A 24 -15.50 -13.03 -15.49
C VAL A 24 -16.49 -11.89 -15.35
N VAL A 25 -16.12 -10.88 -14.57
CA VAL A 25 -16.92 -9.67 -14.41
C VAL A 25 -16.57 -8.69 -15.53
N ARG A 26 -17.58 -8.02 -16.09
CA ARG A 26 -17.40 -6.93 -17.05
C ARG A 26 -17.79 -5.62 -16.38
N GLN A 27 -16.84 -4.69 -16.34
CA GLN A 27 -17.02 -3.37 -15.74
C GLN A 27 -16.48 -2.32 -16.72
N PRO A 28 -17.35 -1.49 -17.33
CA PRO A 28 -16.87 -0.35 -18.09
C PRO A 28 -16.20 0.65 -17.14
N MET A 29 -15.03 1.16 -17.53
CA MET A 29 -14.27 2.17 -16.80
C MET A 29 -14.03 3.38 -17.67
N THR A 30 -14.04 4.56 -17.07
CA THR A 30 -13.44 5.76 -17.68
C THR A 30 -11.93 5.59 -17.80
N LEU A 31 -11.31 6.44 -18.62
CA LEU A 31 -9.87 6.53 -18.70
C LEU A 31 -9.20 6.76 -17.34
N GLU A 32 -9.74 7.69 -16.55
CA GLU A 32 -9.22 8.02 -15.22
C GLU A 32 -9.30 6.81 -14.28
N GLU A 33 -10.41 6.07 -14.27
CA GLU A 33 -10.56 4.86 -13.45
C GLU A 33 -9.54 3.78 -13.85
N LEU A 34 -9.36 3.54 -15.15
CA LEU A 34 -8.37 2.58 -15.64
C LEU A 34 -6.94 3.01 -15.29
N VAL A 35 -6.61 4.28 -15.47
CA VAL A 35 -5.29 4.81 -15.08
C VAL A 35 -5.09 4.73 -13.58
N GLY A 36 -6.10 5.00 -12.76
CA GLY A 36 -6.01 4.84 -11.30
C GLY A 36 -5.68 3.40 -10.91
N LEU A 37 -6.26 2.42 -11.59
CA LEU A 37 -5.96 1.00 -11.40
C LEU A 37 -4.52 0.66 -11.83
N VAL A 38 -4.07 1.18 -12.97
CA VAL A 38 -2.68 1.01 -13.45
C VAL A 38 -1.69 1.65 -12.48
N LEU A 39 -1.95 2.88 -12.00
CA LEU A 39 -1.12 3.59 -11.03
C LEU A 39 -0.98 2.81 -9.72
N ALA A 40 -2.03 2.14 -9.26
CA ALA A 40 -1.97 1.28 -8.08
C ALA A 40 -0.98 0.11 -8.23
N THR A 41 -0.62 -0.27 -9.44
CA THR A 41 0.30 -1.39 -9.71
C THR A 41 1.71 -0.94 -10.06
N ALA A 42 1.84 0.18 -10.80
CA ALA A 42 3.12 0.63 -11.35
C ALA A 42 3.64 1.94 -10.74
N GLY A 43 2.86 2.62 -9.90
CA GLY A 43 3.15 4.00 -9.51
C GLY A 43 2.97 4.98 -10.68
N LYS A 44 3.25 6.26 -10.43
CA LYS A 44 3.12 7.34 -11.43
C LYS A 44 4.39 7.48 -12.26
N HIS A 45 4.70 6.43 -13.01
CA HIS A 45 5.80 6.40 -13.98
C HIS A 45 5.23 6.38 -15.40
N PRO A 46 5.22 7.51 -16.14
CA PRO A 46 4.51 7.63 -17.41
C PRO A 46 4.85 6.53 -18.42
N GLY A 47 6.13 6.15 -18.54
CA GLY A 47 6.58 5.06 -19.41
C GLY A 47 5.93 3.71 -19.07
N ARG A 48 5.95 3.33 -17.79
CA ARG A 48 5.37 2.05 -17.34
C ARG A 48 3.84 2.06 -17.37
N VAL A 49 3.22 3.20 -17.12
CA VAL A 49 1.77 3.38 -17.30
C VAL A 49 1.40 3.15 -18.77
N ARG A 50 2.14 3.74 -19.71
CA ARG A 50 1.92 3.55 -21.16
C ARG A 50 2.11 2.09 -21.57
N GLU A 51 3.15 1.43 -21.09
CA GLU A 51 3.39 0.01 -21.34
C GLU A 51 2.23 -0.87 -20.88
N LEU A 52 1.68 -0.63 -19.68
CA LEU A 52 0.55 -1.39 -19.16
C LEU A 52 -0.74 -1.10 -19.94
N LEU A 53 -1.03 0.16 -20.27
CA LEU A 53 -2.18 0.50 -21.11
C LEU A 53 -2.12 -0.19 -22.49
N ARG A 54 -0.92 -0.32 -23.06
CA ARG A 54 -0.66 -1.04 -24.31
C ARG A 54 -0.73 -2.55 -24.14
N SER A 55 -0.30 -3.12 -23.02
CA SER A 55 -0.36 -4.56 -22.78
C SER A 55 -1.80 -5.07 -22.60
N GLY A 56 -2.74 -4.18 -22.25
CA GLY A 56 -4.14 -4.53 -22.11
C GLY A 56 -4.44 -5.35 -20.85
N THR A 57 -3.50 -5.44 -19.90
CA THR A 57 -3.67 -6.24 -18.70
C THR A 57 -2.81 -5.76 -17.53
N CYS A 58 -3.34 -5.91 -16.32
CA CYS A 58 -2.59 -5.76 -15.08
C CYS A 58 -3.22 -6.59 -13.97
N VAL A 59 -2.43 -6.89 -12.94
CA VAL A 59 -2.88 -7.59 -11.74
C VAL A 59 -2.97 -6.58 -10.60
N TYR A 60 -4.14 -6.48 -9.99
CA TYR A 60 -4.40 -5.64 -8.83
C TYR A 60 -5.09 -6.48 -7.76
N ASN A 61 -4.54 -6.49 -6.54
CA ASN A 61 -4.90 -7.44 -5.48
C ASN A 61 -4.74 -8.89 -5.95
N ILE A 62 -5.80 -9.66 -5.79
CA ILE A 62 -5.96 -11.02 -6.27
C ILE A 62 -6.69 -11.07 -7.61
N TYR A 63 -6.88 -9.94 -8.32
CA TYR A 63 -7.64 -9.89 -9.56
C TYR A 63 -6.73 -9.54 -10.73
N ARG A 64 -6.95 -10.23 -11.84
CA ARG A 64 -6.39 -9.86 -13.14
C ARG A 64 -7.43 -9.10 -13.93
N TYR A 65 -7.03 -7.96 -14.48
CA TYR A 65 -7.84 -7.10 -15.31
C TYR A 65 -7.38 -7.21 -16.77
N TRP A 66 -8.34 -7.07 -17.70
CA TRP A 66 -8.10 -7.04 -19.14
C TRP A 66 -8.94 -5.97 -19.82
N TRP A 67 -8.37 -5.31 -20.80
CA TRP A 67 -9.04 -4.37 -21.70
C TRP A 67 -8.50 -4.50 -23.12
N GLU A 68 -9.15 -3.84 -24.06
CA GLU A 68 -8.61 -3.70 -25.41
C GLU A 68 -7.37 -2.79 -25.37
N SER A 69 -6.21 -3.34 -25.75
CA SER A 69 -4.96 -2.58 -25.85
C SER A 69 -5.10 -1.36 -26.75
N PHE A 70 -4.60 -0.22 -26.29
CA PHE A 70 -4.56 1.01 -27.10
C PHE A 70 -3.29 1.81 -26.79
N GLU A 71 -2.91 2.66 -27.74
CA GLU A 71 -1.88 3.66 -27.54
C GLU A 71 -2.50 4.97 -27.05
N ILE A 72 -1.80 5.65 -26.14
CA ILE A 72 -2.19 6.95 -25.59
C ILE A 72 -1.09 7.94 -25.89
N ASP A 73 -1.44 9.10 -26.43
CA ASP A 73 -0.50 10.18 -26.67
C ASP A 73 -0.08 10.87 -25.36
N ASP A 74 1.08 11.53 -25.39
CA ASP A 74 1.69 12.13 -24.21
C ASP A 74 0.82 13.22 -23.59
N PHE A 75 0.21 14.07 -24.43
CA PHE A 75 -0.65 15.15 -23.97
C PHE A 75 -1.87 14.60 -23.19
N THR A 76 -2.54 13.59 -23.73
CA THR A 76 -3.68 12.96 -23.06
C THR A 76 -3.25 12.22 -21.79
N LEU A 77 -2.10 11.53 -21.81
CA LEU A 77 -1.59 10.83 -20.63
C LEU A 77 -1.26 11.82 -19.51
N ASP A 78 -0.51 12.88 -19.80
CA ASP A 78 -0.12 13.90 -18.84
C ASP A 78 -1.34 14.61 -18.23
N ALA A 79 -2.34 14.95 -19.05
CA ALA A 79 -3.58 15.56 -18.58
C ALA A 79 -4.34 14.67 -17.59
N VAL A 80 -4.36 13.35 -17.80
CA VAL A 80 -4.99 12.41 -16.88
C VAL A 80 -4.14 12.21 -15.62
N LEU A 81 -2.83 12.06 -15.77
CA LEU A 81 -1.90 11.90 -14.66
C LEU A 81 -1.92 13.11 -13.72
N ALA A 82 -2.10 14.33 -14.24
CA ALA A 82 -2.24 15.55 -13.45
C ALA A 82 -3.43 15.53 -12.48
N ARG A 83 -4.43 14.67 -12.70
CA ARG A 83 -5.58 14.49 -11.79
C ARG A 83 -5.23 13.65 -10.56
N PHE A 84 -4.09 12.95 -10.60
CA PHE A 84 -3.62 12.12 -9.51
C PHE A 84 -2.57 12.85 -8.67
N PRO A 85 -2.62 12.69 -7.33
CA PRO A 85 -1.68 13.32 -6.42
C PRO A 85 -0.23 12.99 -6.76
N ASP A 86 0.65 13.99 -6.77
CA ASP A 86 2.10 13.77 -6.82
C ASP A 86 2.69 13.53 -5.43
N PRO A 87 3.80 12.77 -5.31
CA PRO A 87 4.55 12.65 -4.07
C PRO A 87 5.01 14.03 -3.57
N ASN A 88 4.82 14.29 -2.27
CA ASN A 88 5.18 15.57 -1.66
C ASN A 88 6.13 15.34 -0.48
N PRO A 89 7.45 15.42 -0.69
CA PRO A 89 8.45 15.24 0.37
C PRO A 89 8.35 16.24 1.54
N ALA A 90 7.70 17.39 1.32
CA ALA A 90 7.47 18.39 2.36
C ALA A 90 6.26 18.07 3.26
N GLN A 91 5.49 17.03 2.94
CA GLN A 91 4.33 16.63 3.73
C GLN A 91 4.79 16.10 5.10
N PRO A 92 4.34 16.70 6.22
CA PRO A 92 4.69 16.21 7.54
C PRO A 92 3.94 14.90 7.85
N PHE A 93 4.55 14.06 8.69
CA PHE A 93 3.92 12.86 9.21
C PHE A 93 2.66 13.21 10.04
N ARG A 94 1.53 12.55 9.72
CA ARG A 94 0.23 12.78 10.36
C ARG A 94 -0.32 11.48 10.96
N GLY A 95 0.17 11.11 12.14
CA GLY A 95 -0.18 9.86 12.85
C GLY A 95 -1.69 9.55 12.92
N ALA A 96 -2.53 10.58 13.11
CA ALA A 96 -3.99 10.44 13.22
C ALA A 96 -4.66 9.85 11.96
N TYR A 97 -4.03 10.00 10.80
CA TYR A 97 -4.55 9.55 9.50
C TYR A 97 -3.90 8.26 9.01
N CYS A 98 -3.08 7.62 9.84
CA CYS A 98 -2.39 6.40 9.42
C CYS A 98 -3.36 5.22 9.34
N LEU A 99 -3.23 4.47 8.25
CA LEU A 99 -4.11 3.37 7.83
C LEU A 99 -3.50 2.01 8.19
N TRP A 100 -2.19 1.88 8.00
CA TRP A 100 -1.42 0.69 8.35
C TRP A 100 -0.01 1.05 8.77
N ALA A 101 0.64 0.13 9.48
CA ALA A 101 2.07 0.17 9.71
C ALA A 101 2.71 -1.16 9.30
N ARG A 102 3.96 -1.09 8.86
CA ARG A 102 4.74 -2.22 8.37
C ARG A 102 6.10 -2.20 9.03
N LEU A 103 6.47 -3.31 9.65
CA LEU A 103 7.83 -3.54 10.09
C LEU A 103 8.59 -4.28 8.99
N ALA A 104 9.80 -3.82 8.69
CA ALA A 104 10.69 -4.46 7.73
C ALA A 104 12.05 -4.70 8.38
N ASP A 105 12.66 -5.85 8.09
CA ASP A 105 14.07 -6.11 8.43
C ASP A 105 15.01 -5.44 7.43
N ALA A 106 16.32 -5.61 7.63
CA ALA A 106 17.36 -5.12 6.70
C ALA A 106 17.76 -6.16 5.64
N THR A 107 16.99 -7.25 5.48
CA THR A 107 17.37 -8.33 4.56
C THR A 107 17.19 -7.88 3.11
N GLU A 108 18.27 -7.88 2.34
CA GLU A 108 18.21 -7.62 0.90
C GLU A 108 18.33 -8.94 0.10
N PRO A 109 17.74 -9.02 -1.11
CA PRO A 109 16.94 -7.99 -1.81
C PRO A 109 15.45 -8.01 -1.42
N LYS A 110 15.00 -9.00 -0.66
CA LYS A 110 13.60 -9.16 -0.26
C LYS A 110 13.50 -9.10 1.27
N PRO A 111 13.20 -7.93 1.85
CA PRO A 111 13.07 -7.82 3.29
C PRO A 111 11.87 -8.62 3.78
N HIS A 112 12.02 -9.25 4.93
CA HIS A 112 10.88 -9.81 5.63
C HIS A 112 10.05 -8.65 6.17
N THR A 113 8.75 -8.64 5.85
CA THR A 113 7.85 -7.58 6.28
C THR A 113 6.64 -8.13 7.01
N VAL A 114 6.17 -7.38 8.01
CA VAL A 114 4.92 -7.65 8.70
C VAL A 114 4.10 -6.37 8.68
N THR A 115 3.09 -6.35 7.82
CA THR A 115 2.10 -5.27 7.74
C THR A 115 0.90 -5.60 8.63
N PHE A 116 0.42 -4.64 9.38
CA PHE A 116 -0.83 -4.75 10.11
C PHE A 116 -1.62 -3.46 9.96
N GLU A 117 -2.91 -3.62 9.68
CA GLU A 117 -3.83 -2.51 9.50
C GLU A 117 -4.28 -1.96 10.86
N LYS A 118 -4.70 -0.70 10.88
CA LYS A 118 -5.20 -0.05 12.10
C LYS A 118 -6.22 -0.91 12.85
N PRO A 119 -7.26 -1.51 12.23
CA PRO A 119 -8.25 -2.34 12.94
C PRO A 119 -7.67 -3.59 13.61
N GLU A 120 -6.52 -4.09 13.15
CA GLU A 120 -5.84 -5.25 13.76
C GLU A 120 -5.10 -4.87 15.06
N ALA A 121 -4.56 -3.65 15.12
CA ALA A 121 -3.67 -3.19 16.19
C ALA A 121 -4.30 -2.17 17.17
N GLU A 122 -5.42 -1.57 16.79
CA GLU A 122 -6.19 -0.59 17.57
C GLU A 122 -7.00 -1.19 18.75
N PRO A 123 -7.52 -2.44 18.67
CA PRO A 123 -8.29 -2.99 19.77
C PRO A 123 -7.50 -3.01 21.09
N ARG A 124 -8.07 -2.38 22.12
CA ARG A 124 -7.49 -2.37 23.47
C ARG A 124 -7.89 -3.64 24.19
N ARG A 125 -6.91 -4.31 24.81
CA ARG A 125 -7.21 -5.35 25.80
C ARG A 125 -7.87 -4.70 27.01
N TRP A 126 -8.79 -5.44 27.66
CA TRP A 126 -9.52 -4.94 28.84
C TRP A 126 -8.55 -4.33 29.86
N PHE A 127 -8.92 -3.17 30.40
CA PHE A 127 -8.17 -2.36 31.36
C PHE A 127 -6.86 -1.71 30.85
N ARG A 128 -6.56 -1.74 29.54
CA ARG A 128 -5.39 -1.03 28.98
C ARG A 128 -5.79 0.35 28.45
N ARG A 129 -5.01 1.38 28.83
CA ARG A 129 -5.18 2.78 28.37
C ARG A 129 -4.61 3.04 26.97
N GLN A 130 -3.71 2.18 26.49
CA GLN A 130 -3.00 2.32 25.21
C GLN A 130 -3.18 1.03 24.40
N SER A 131 -3.45 1.15 23.09
CA SER A 131 -3.42 0.03 22.14
C SER A 131 -2.01 -0.19 21.59
N PHE A 132 -1.78 -1.30 20.86
CA PHE A 132 -0.50 -1.48 20.19
C PHE A 132 -0.33 -0.45 19.06
N TRP A 133 -1.41 -0.09 18.38
CA TRP A 133 -1.44 0.99 17.39
C TRP A 133 -1.01 2.34 17.96
N ASP A 134 -1.56 2.73 19.12
CA ASP A 134 -1.21 3.97 19.80
C ASP A 134 0.30 4.04 20.07
N PHE A 135 0.89 2.94 20.59
CA PHE A 135 2.34 2.85 20.81
C PHE A 135 3.17 3.03 19.53
N LEU A 136 2.74 2.46 18.41
CA LEU A 136 3.49 2.57 17.15
C LEU A 136 3.43 3.99 16.59
N LEU A 137 2.30 4.68 16.73
CA LEU A 137 2.18 6.08 16.35
C LEU A 137 3.01 6.99 17.24
N ASP A 138 3.06 6.72 18.55
CA ASP A 138 3.92 7.46 19.49
C ASP A 138 5.41 7.25 19.14
N LEU A 139 5.80 6.00 18.88
CA LEU A 139 7.16 5.67 18.45
C LEU A 139 7.51 6.37 17.13
N ALA A 140 6.65 6.30 16.13
CA ALA A 140 6.86 7.00 14.87
C ALA A 140 6.99 8.51 15.08
N SER A 141 6.06 9.13 15.82
CA SER A 141 6.07 10.57 16.08
C SER A 141 7.37 11.03 16.75
N ALA A 142 7.87 10.27 17.73
CA ALA A 142 9.14 10.54 18.40
C ALA A 142 10.34 10.45 17.44
N LYS A 143 10.26 9.57 16.43
CA LYS A 143 11.33 9.32 15.46
C LYS A 143 11.30 10.25 14.25
N GLN A 144 10.21 11.02 14.05
CA GLN A 144 10.01 11.93 12.93
C GLN A 144 10.30 11.23 11.58
N PRO A 145 9.42 10.32 11.13
CA PRO A 145 9.70 9.48 9.98
C PRO A 145 9.85 10.33 8.72
N ALA A 146 10.81 9.98 7.88
CA ALA A 146 11.03 10.65 6.61
C ALA A 146 9.93 10.26 5.61
N TYR A 147 9.51 11.22 4.79
CA TYR A 147 8.64 10.94 3.65
C TYR A 147 9.36 9.99 2.68
N LEU A 148 8.65 8.96 2.24
CA LEU A 148 9.16 7.98 1.29
C LEU A 148 8.59 8.22 -0.11
N ASP A 149 7.27 8.10 -0.26
CA ASP A 149 6.57 8.23 -1.55
C ASP A 149 5.04 8.31 -1.34
N TYR A 150 4.27 8.38 -2.42
CA TYR A 150 2.82 8.20 -2.41
C TYR A 150 2.42 6.82 -2.96
N SER A 151 1.69 6.05 -2.17
CA SER A 151 1.10 4.78 -2.61
C SER A 151 -0.25 5.04 -3.29
N TYR A 152 -0.31 4.87 -4.62
CA TYR A 152 -1.57 4.91 -5.36
C TYR A 152 -2.48 3.73 -5.03
N TYR A 153 -1.90 2.59 -4.65
CA TYR A 153 -2.62 1.40 -4.20
C TYR A 153 -3.39 1.67 -2.90
N HIS A 154 -2.72 2.23 -1.88
CA HIS A 154 -3.35 2.55 -0.60
C HIS A 154 -3.99 3.95 -0.56
N ARG A 155 -3.80 4.76 -1.62
CA ARG A 155 -4.17 6.18 -1.69
C ARG A 155 -3.66 6.98 -0.48
N ALA A 156 -2.40 6.79 -0.15
CA ALA A 156 -1.80 7.27 1.08
C ALA A 156 -0.33 7.66 0.91
N ASP A 157 0.10 8.66 1.67
CA ASP A 157 1.51 9.03 1.78
C ASP A 157 2.25 8.03 2.67
N LEU A 158 3.42 7.61 2.22
CA LEU A 158 4.29 6.64 2.88
C LEU A 158 5.40 7.37 3.64
N TYR A 159 5.65 6.91 4.86
CA TYR A 159 6.68 7.42 5.75
C TYR A 159 7.53 6.27 6.28
N ARG A 160 8.80 6.52 6.58
CA ARG A 160 9.74 5.52 7.12
C ARG A 160 10.56 6.09 8.28
N ALA A 161 10.64 5.34 9.38
CA ALA A 161 11.54 5.58 10.50
C ALA A 161 12.55 4.43 10.66
N ALA A 162 13.81 4.77 10.95
CA ALA A 162 14.85 3.81 11.31
C ALA A 162 14.69 3.32 12.75
N LEU A 163 14.76 2.01 12.98
CA LEU A 163 14.66 1.40 14.31
C LEU A 163 16.05 1.03 14.86
N ASN A 164 16.41 1.62 16.00
CA ASN A 164 17.62 1.26 16.74
C ASN A 164 17.33 0.15 17.77
N ASP A 165 18.34 -0.28 18.53
CA ASP A 165 18.20 -1.37 19.49
C ASP A 165 17.25 -1.08 20.66
N LEU A 166 17.18 0.19 21.09
CA LEU A 166 16.21 0.63 22.10
C LEU A 166 14.79 0.51 21.56
N ASP A 167 14.54 1.00 20.34
CA ASP A 167 13.23 0.91 19.68
C ASP A 167 12.80 -0.55 19.52
N ARG A 168 13.72 -1.43 19.11
CA ARG A 168 13.45 -2.88 18.99
C ARG A 168 13.09 -3.50 20.34
N THR A 169 13.75 -3.08 21.40
CA THR A 169 13.47 -3.56 22.76
C THR A 169 12.10 -3.07 23.25
N LEU A 170 11.78 -1.80 23.04
CA LEU A 170 10.46 -1.24 23.33
C LEU A 170 9.37 -1.94 22.52
N LEU A 171 9.60 -2.16 21.23
CA LEU A 171 8.68 -2.86 20.33
C LEU A 171 8.37 -4.27 20.84
N ARG A 172 9.39 -5.05 21.23
CA ARG A 172 9.18 -6.38 21.82
C ARG A 172 8.36 -6.33 23.10
N HIS A 173 8.70 -5.42 24.02
CA HIS A 173 7.99 -5.24 25.29
C HIS A 173 6.52 -4.86 25.10
N HIS A 174 6.24 -3.86 24.25
CA HIS A 174 4.89 -3.40 23.98
C HIS A 174 4.08 -4.40 23.15
N CYS A 175 4.71 -5.12 22.22
CA CYS A 175 4.06 -6.21 21.48
C CYS A 175 3.55 -7.30 22.44
N ALA A 176 4.40 -7.78 23.36
CA ALA A 176 4.01 -8.80 24.34
C ALA A 176 2.83 -8.35 25.24
N ARG A 177 2.74 -7.05 25.53
CA ARG A 177 1.73 -6.48 26.44
C ARG A 177 0.44 -6.04 25.77
N LEU A 178 0.53 -5.44 24.58
CA LEU A 178 -0.56 -4.69 23.94
C LEU A 178 -1.12 -5.40 22.70
N ALA A 179 -0.29 -6.10 21.92
CA ALA A 179 -0.71 -6.73 20.67
C ALA A 179 -1.59 -7.98 20.90
N SER A 180 -2.38 -8.39 19.90
CA SER A 180 -3.13 -9.64 19.92
C SER A 180 -2.20 -10.87 19.89
N ARG A 181 -2.65 -12.05 20.33
CA ARG A 181 -1.84 -13.29 20.24
C ARG A 181 -1.49 -13.67 18.79
N ALA A 182 -2.32 -13.28 17.82
CA ALA A 182 -2.02 -13.50 16.41
C ALA A 182 -0.87 -12.58 15.97
N LEU A 183 -0.95 -11.29 16.30
CA LEU A 183 0.08 -10.32 15.94
C LEU A 183 1.42 -10.60 16.67
N GLN A 184 1.36 -11.03 17.93
CA GLN A 184 2.55 -11.49 18.66
C GLN A 184 3.26 -12.64 17.96
N ARG A 185 2.54 -13.64 17.46
CA ARG A 185 3.13 -14.77 16.73
C ARG A 185 3.76 -14.32 15.41
N ARG A 186 3.10 -13.43 14.68
CA ARG A 186 3.62 -12.86 13.42
C ARG A 186 4.89 -12.04 13.65
N LEU A 187 4.96 -11.31 14.76
CA LEU A 187 6.12 -10.49 15.10
C LEU A 187 7.23 -11.28 15.78
N ALA A 188 6.94 -12.39 16.45
CA ALA A 188 7.94 -13.23 17.10
C ALA A 188 8.80 -14.02 16.11
N SER A 189 8.41 -14.12 14.83
CA SER A 189 9.21 -14.79 13.80
C SER A 189 10.55 -14.09 13.54
N ARG A 190 10.69 -12.81 13.93
CA ARG A 190 11.91 -12.00 13.75
C ARG A 190 12.09 -10.98 14.87
N ALA A 191 13.33 -10.58 15.12
CA ALA A 191 13.66 -9.65 16.22
C ALA A 191 14.50 -8.44 15.76
N ASP A 192 14.91 -8.43 14.50
CA ASP A 192 15.87 -7.54 13.86
C ASP A 192 15.19 -6.55 12.91
N TRP A 193 14.03 -6.03 13.31
CA TRP A 193 13.31 -5.01 12.56
C TRP A 193 14.17 -3.74 12.41
N ALA A 194 14.44 -3.37 11.16
CA ALA A 194 15.27 -2.21 10.82
C ALA A 194 14.43 -0.96 10.56
N TRP A 195 13.21 -1.14 10.04
CA TRP A 195 12.36 -0.03 9.62
C TRP A 195 10.94 -0.18 10.15
N LEU A 196 10.36 0.96 10.54
CA LEU A 196 8.93 1.13 10.71
C LEU A 196 8.43 2.02 9.57
N GLU A 197 7.54 1.48 8.76
CA GLU A 197 6.90 2.19 7.66
C GLU A 197 5.43 2.40 7.96
N LEU A 198 4.90 3.56 7.58
CA LEU A 198 3.52 3.94 7.84
C LEU A 198 2.91 4.51 6.58
N ALA A 199 1.65 4.19 6.32
CA ALA A 199 0.86 4.87 5.30
C ALA A 199 -0.23 5.70 5.95
N CYS A 200 -0.33 6.97 5.59
CA CYS A 200 -1.31 7.87 6.15
C CYS A 200 -2.09 8.55 5.02
N SER A 201 -3.42 8.55 5.14
CA SER A 201 -4.28 9.15 4.14
C SER A 201 -4.02 10.65 4.05
N ARG A 202 -4.16 11.20 2.85
CA ARG A 202 -4.14 12.66 2.65
C ARG A 202 -5.32 13.34 3.31
#